data_AF-A0AAD6C393-F1
#
_entry.id   AF-A0AAD6C393-F1
#
_cell.length_a   1.000
_cell.length_b   1.000
_cell.length_c   1.000
_cell.angle_alpha   90.00
_cell.angle_beta   90.00
_cell.angle_gamma   90.00
#
_symmetry.space_group_name_H-M   'P 1'
#
loop_
_entity.id
_entity.type
_entity.pdbx_description
1 polymer ?
#
loop_
_entity_poly.entity_id
_entity_poly.type
_entity_poly.pdbx_seq_one_letter_code
_entity_poly.pdbx_strand_id
1 'polypeptide(L)'
;MSPVPRSILQALNLPTDPAYCTLDSSSLGSGFTSTSTLHAKIPNSNGTPSERKYFIKTSKDGTAAQEMFHGEYESLNAIARAVPGFCPRALAWGSLDEKNAYFLATEFLDLSGAMGRDSGDETDPSSLAYRLGKLHSTPTPADPESGRRRYGFPVPTFCGDTRQANKFYDSWAEFYANERLLSILASSERRNGRDAGLRDLVEKTANIVVPRLLADDHLGYNTQGEGEGIQPVVVHGDLWSGNVDRGRIVGDSSGEGGGGGVGGRSRL
;
A
#
# COMPACT_ATOMS: atom_id res chain seq x y z
N MET A 1 -23.30 -14.03 11.99
CA MET A 1 -22.11 -14.28 11.16
C MET A 1 -22.59 -14.55 9.75
N SER A 2 -22.13 -13.77 8.78
CA SER A 2 -22.42 -14.03 7.37
C SER A 2 -21.49 -15.14 6.86
N PRO A 3 -21.95 -16.00 5.94
CA PRO A 3 -21.07 -16.99 5.32
C PRO A 3 -19.93 -16.26 4.59
N VAL A 4 -18.71 -16.79 4.72
CA VAL A 4 -17.55 -16.27 3.99
C VAL A 4 -17.72 -16.57 2.50
N PRO A 5 -17.55 -15.59 1.59
CA PRO A 5 -17.59 -15.83 0.15
C PRO A 5 -16.62 -16.94 -0.28
N ARG A 6 -17.05 -17.82 -1.20
CA ARG A 6 -16.23 -18.97 -1.62
C ARG A 6 -14.98 -18.54 -2.35
N SER A 7 -15.07 -17.49 -3.15
CA SER A 7 -13.91 -16.95 -3.87
C SER A 7 -12.78 -16.49 -2.94
N ILE A 8 -13.12 -15.93 -1.77
CA ILE A 8 -12.13 -15.55 -0.75
C ILE A 8 -11.45 -16.79 -0.16
N LEU A 9 -12.25 -17.80 0.22
CA LEU A 9 -11.72 -19.04 0.80
C LEU A 9 -10.79 -19.77 -0.18
N GLN A 10 -11.19 -19.84 -1.46
CA GLN A 10 -10.37 -20.44 -2.51
C GLN A 10 -9.06 -19.67 -2.73
N ALA A 11 -9.12 -18.34 -2.82
CA ALA A 11 -7.93 -17.52 -3.06
C ALA A 11 -6.93 -17.57 -1.88
N LEU A 12 -7.41 -17.80 -0.66
CA LEU A 12 -6.58 -17.96 0.54
C LEU A 12 -6.23 -19.43 0.84
N ASN A 13 -6.65 -20.39 0.00
CA ASN A 13 -6.50 -21.83 0.24
C ASN A 13 -7.05 -22.29 1.61
N LEU A 14 -8.22 -21.77 1.99
CA LEU A 14 -8.90 -22.08 3.25
C LEU A 14 -10.02 -23.12 3.08
N PRO A 15 -10.36 -23.88 4.15
CA PRO A 15 -11.50 -24.79 4.13
C PRO A 15 -12.80 -24.07 3.78
N THR A 16 -13.65 -24.71 2.97
CA THR A 16 -14.96 -24.16 2.59
C THR A 16 -16.07 -24.43 3.61
N ASP A 17 -15.80 -25.26 4.61
CA ASP A 17 -16.75 -25.60 5.67
C ASP A 17 -16.91 -24.40 6.64
N PRO A 18 -18.13 -23.86 6.80
CA PRO A 18 -18.41 -22.75 7.71
C PRO A 18 -18.01 -22.98 9.17
N ALA A 19 -17.84 -24.24 9.61
CA ALA A 19 -17.35 -24.55 10.95
C ALA A 19 -15.90 -24.05 11.20
N TYR A 20 -15.14 -23.85 10.12
CA TYR A 20 -13.73 -23.45 10.16
C TYR A 20 -13.50 -21.98 9.84
N CYS A 21 -14.40 -21.33 9.13
CA CYS A 21 -14.19 -19.96 8.65
C CYS A 21 -15.41 -19.08 8.93
N THR A 22 -15.20 -17.98 9.65
CA THR A 22 -16.26 -17.02 10.01
C THR A 22 -15.83 -15.59 9.70
N LEU A 23 -16.78 -14.78 9.24
CA LEU A 23 -16.57 -13.37 8.93
C LEU A 23 -17.27 -12.49 9.97
N ASP A 24 -16.46 -11.70 10.67
CA ASP A 24 -16.91 -10.68 11.60
C ASP A 24 -16.81 -9.32 10.92
N SER A 25 -17.97 -8.78 10.55
CA SER A 25 -18.07 -7.46 9.94
C SER A 25 -17.64 -6.39 10.94
N SER A 26 -16.57 -5.66 10.63
CA SER A 26 -16.21 -4.44 11.33
C SER A 26 -16.98 -3.27 10.72
N SER A 27 -17.53 -2.37 11.54
CA SER A 27 -18.16 -1.13 11.07
C SER A 27 -17.16 -0.06 10.59
N LEU A 28 -15.88 -0.41 10.45
CA LEU A 28 -14.80 0.46 10.00
C LEU A 28 -14.73 0.49 8.46
N GLY A 29 -15.81 0.92 7.82
CA GLY A 29 -15.82 1.17 6.38
C GLY A 29 -15.30 2.56 6.06
N SER A 30 -14.41 2.70 5.08
CA SER A 30 -14.31 3.97 4.33
C SER A 30 -15.54 4.07 3.41
N GLY A 31 -15.90 5.27 2.96
CA GLY A 31 -17.13 5.50 2.17
C GLY A 31 -17.30 4.65 0.90
N PHE A 32 -16.28 3.89 0.47
CA PHE A 32 -16.24 3.11 -0.77
C PHE A 32 -16.06 1.60 -0.59
N THR A 33 -15.77 1.13 0.63
CA THR A 33 -15.42 -0.29 0.89
C THR A 33 -16.01 -0.77 2.20
N SER A 34 -16.59 -1.97 2.21
CA SER A 34 -16.95 -2.68 3.43
C SER A 34 -15.76 -3.50 3.92
N THR A 35 -15.48 -3.45 5.23
CA THR A 35 -14.35 -4.13 5.86
C THR A 35 -14.84 -5.22 6.81
N SER A 36 -14.03 -6.26 6.99
CA SER A 36 -14.34 -7.34 7.91
C SER A 36 -13.08 -8.10 8.32
N THR A 37 -13.18 -8.82 9.44
CA THR A 37 -12.16 -9.77 9.88
C THR A 37 -12.62 -11.17 9.54
N LEU A 38 -11.80 -11.91 8.80
CA LEU A 38 -11.99 -13.33 8.55
C LEU A 38 -11.19 -14.12 9.58
N HIS A 39 -11.88 -14.94 10.36
CA HIS A 39 -11.29 -15.90 11.29
C HIS A 39 -11.27 -17.27 10.64
N ALA A 40 -10.11 -17.91 10.56
CA ALA A 40 -9.92 -19.24 10.00
C ALA A 40 -9.26 -20.17 11.02
N LYS A 41 -9.92 -21.29 11.33
CA LYS A 41 -9.36 -22.39 12.11
C LYS A 41 -8.63 -23.33 11.16
N ILE A 42 -7.31 -23.38 11.28
CA ILE A 42 -6.46 -24.26 10.48
C ILE A 42 -6.19 -25.53 11.28
N PRO A 43 -6.57 -26.72 10.78
CA PRO A 43 -6.22 -27.99 11.42
C PRO A 43 -4.70 -28.15 11.47
N ASN A 44 -4.17 -28.43 12.66
CA ASN A 44 -2.74 -28.75 12.84
C ASN A 44 -2.56 -30.23 13.13
N SER A 45 -1.37 -30.76 12.82
CA SER A 45 -0.97 -32.14 13.09
C SER A 45 -1.12 -32.55 14.55
N ASN A 46 -1.08 -31.58 15.48
CA ASN A 46 -1.16 -31.81 16.92
C ASN A 46 -2.60 -31.87 17.47
N GLY A 47 -3.62 -31.85 16.60
CA GLY A 47 -5.04 -31.98 16.98
C GLY A 47 -5.71 -30.71 17.49
N THR A 48 -4.96 -29.68 17.89
CA THR A 48 -5.49 -28.35 18.24
C THR A 48 -5.42 -27.41 17.03
N PRO A 49 -6.56 -26.94 16.48
CA PRO A 49 -6.55 -25.99 15.37
C PRO A 49 -5.91 -24.67 15.80
N SER A 50 -5.05 -24.10 14.95
CA SER A 50 -4.59 -22.71 15.14
C SER A 50 -5.56 -21.73 14.49
N GLU A 51 -5.83 -20.62 15.15
CA GLU A 51 -6.58 -19.52 14.55
C GLU A 51 -5.64 -18.64 13.71
N ARG A 52 -6.08 -18.31 12.50
CA ARG A 52 -5.51 -17.27 11.65
C ARG A 52 -6.56 -16.20 11.39
N LYS A 53 -6.13 -14.94 11.33
CA LYS A 53 -6.99 -13.79 11.04
C LYS A 53 -6.53 -13.12 9.76
N TYR A 54 -7.50 -12.64 8.98
CA TYR A 54 -7.27 -11.86 7.78
C TYR A 54 -8.14 -10.62 7.80
N PHE A 55 -7.63 -9.52 7.24
CA PHE A 55 -8.43 -8.33 7.02
C PHE A 55 -8.95 -8.34 5.58
N ILE A 56 -10.27 -8.20 5.44
CA ILE A 56 -10.96 -8.32 4.16
C ILE A 56 -11.63 -6.99 3.84
N LYS A 57 -11.34 -6.45 2.65
CA LYS A 57 -12.10 -5.36 2.03
C LYS A 57 -12.96 -5.92 0.91
N THR A 58 -14.17 -5.39 0.76
CA THR A 58 -15.07 -5.71 -0.35
C THR A 58 -15.72 -4.45 -0.90
N SER A 59 -16.03 -4.45 -2.19
CA SER A 59 -16.81 -3.39 -2.84
C SER A 59 -17.60 -3.95 -4.01
N LYS A 60 -18.76 -3.34 -4.28
CA LYS A 60 -19.67 -3.69 -5.38
C LYS A 60 -19.62 -2.70 -6.54
N ASP A 61 -18.59 -1.85 -6.56
CA ASP A 61 -18.43 -0.77 -7.55
C ASP A 61 -17.72 -1.25 -8.83
N GLY A 62 -18.04 -2.46 -9.29
CA GLY A 62 -17.62 -3.00 -10.58
C GLY A 62 -16.13 -2.81 -10.91
N THR A 63 -15.84 -2.29 -12.11
CA THR A 63 -14.48 -2.10 -12.62
C THR A 63 -13.66 -1.14 -11.77
N ALA A 64 -14.28 -0.15 -11.11
CA ALA A 64 -13.57 0.77 -10.23
C ALA A 64 -13.02 0.01 -9.00
N ALA A 65 -13.83 -0.85 -8.40
CA ALA A 65 -13.38 -1.72 -7.30
C ALA A 65 -12.28 -2.69 -7.73
N GLN A 66 -12.38 -3.25 -8.94
CA GLN A 66 -11.36 -4.14 -9.51
C GLN A 66 -9.99 -3.43 -9.60
N GLU A 67 -9.95 -2.27 -10.22
CA GLU A 67 -8.71 -1.52 -10.42
C GLU A 67 -8.13 -1.03 -9.09
N MET A 68 -8.99 -0.57 -8.17
CA MET A 68 -8.59 -0.12 -6.84
C MET A 68 -7.93 -1.25 -6.02
N PHE A 69 -8.55 -2.43 -5.95
CA PHE A 69 -7.98 -3.55 -5.19
C PHE A 69 -6.71 -4.12 -5.85
N HIS A 70 -6.61 -4.10 -7.17
CA HIS A 70 -5.37 -4.46 -7.87
C HIS A 70 -4.24 -3.48 -7.52
N GLY A 71 -4.53 -2.18 -7.58
CA GLY A 71 -3.57 -1.13 -7.22
C GLY A 71 -3.11 -1.23 -5.76
N GLU A 72 -4.05 -1.44 -4.83
CA GLU A 72 -3.73 -1.61 -3.41
C GLU A 72 -2.93 -2.89 -3.15
N TYR A 73 -3.27 -4.00 -3.83
CA TYR A 73 -2.52 -5.26 -3.74
C TYR A 73 -1.05 -5.07 -4.13
N GLU A 74 -0.79 -4.47 -5.29
CA GLU A 74 0.58 -4.21 -5.77
C GLU A 74 1.32 -3.21 -4.88
N SER A 75 0.62 -2.19 -4.37
CA SER A 75 1.21 -1.15 -3.50
C SER A 75 1.66 -1.72 -2.15
N LEU A 76 0.79 -2.47 -1.46
CA LEU A 76 1.12 -3.10 -0.17
C LEU A 76 2.30 -4.07 -0.33
N ASN A 77 2.29 -4.86 -1.39
CA ASN A 77 3.37 -5.83 -1.64
C ASN A 77 4.67 -5.16 -2.12
N ALA A 78 4.63 -4.00 -2.78
CA ALA A 78 5.83 -3.21 -3.06
C ALA A 78 6.47 -2.67 -1.76
N ILE A 79 5.66 -2.10 -0.87
CA ILE A 79 6.12 -1.58 0.42
C ILE A 79 6.66 -2.71 1.30
N ALA A 80 5.93 -3.81 1.44
CA ALA A 80 6.35 -4.94 2.28
C ALA A 80 7.61 -5.65 1.75
N ARG A 81 7.86 -5.63 0.44
CA ARG A 81 9.12 -6.10 -0.14
C ARG A 81 10.30 -5.18 0.19
N ALA A 82 10.10 -3.86 0.11
CA ALA A 82 11.15 -2.89 0.42
C ALA A 82 11.48 -2.88 1.93
N VAL A 83 10.46 -2.94 2.79
CA VAL A 83 10.60 -2.96 4.24
C VAL A 83 9.64 -4.00 4.84
N PRO A 84 10.13 -5.24 5.09
CA PRO A 84 9.31 -6.30 5.68
C PRO A 84 8.63 -5.86 6.98
N GLY A 85 7.33 -6.14 7.05
CA GLY A 85 6.44 -5.79 8.15
C GLY A 85 6.07 -4.31 8.25
N PHE A 86 6.39 -3.45 7.26
CA PHE A 86 6.05 -2.02 7.32
C PHE A 86 4.54 -1.80 7.27
N CYS A 87 3.89 -2.56 6.41
CA CYS A 87 2.45 -2.68 6.29
C CYS A 87 2.06 -4.16 6.23
N PRO A 88 0.79 -4.51 6.46
CA PRO A 88 0.27 -5.83 6.13
C PRO A 88 0.51 -6.16 4.66
N ARG A 89 0.91 -7.39 4.35
CA ARG A 89 0.98 -7.86 2.96
C ARG A 89 -0.41 -8.08 2.40
N ALA A 90 -0.57 -7.83 1.11
CA ALA A 90 -1.76 -8.23 0.38
C ALA A 90 -1.59 -9.69 -0.06
N LEU A 91 -2.50 -10.55 0.37
CA LEU A 91 -2.41 -12.00 0.19
C LEU A 91 -3.16 -12.44 -1.05
N ALA A 92 -4.34 -11.88 -1.27
CA ALA A 92 -5.17 -12.18 -2.43
C ALA A 92 -6.10 -11.01 -2.76
N TRP A 93 -6.49 -10.92 -4.03
CA TRP A 93 -7.58 -10.05 -4.49
C TRP A 93 -8.30 -10.72 -5.65
N GLY A 94 -9.53 -10.31 -5.94
CA GLY A 94 -10.26 -10.87 -7.08
C GLY A 94 -11.75 -10.60 -7.04
N SER A 95 -12.48 -11.22 -7.96
CA SER A 95 -13.93 -11.14 -8.00
C SER A 95 -14.58 -11.95 -6.88
N LEU A 96 -15.69 -11.44 -6.37
CA LEU A 96 -16.60 -12.18 -5.50
C LEU A 96 -17.53 -13.07 -6.33
N ASP A 97 -18.20 -14.00 -5.66
CA ASP A 97 -19.23 -14.85 -6.30
C ASP A 97 -20.40 -14.00 -6.86
N GLU A 98 -20.59 -12.80 -6.30
CA GLU A 98 -21.55 -11.82 -6.78
C GLU A 98 -20.98 -11.01 -7.96
N LYS A 99 -21.84 -10.76 -8.97
CA LYS A 99 -21.46 -9.99 -10.16
C LYS A 99 -21.04 -8.57 -9.79
N ASN A 100 -19.97 -8.08 -10.41
CA ASN A 100 -19.42 -6.73 -10.23
C ASN A 100 -18.96 -6.41 -8.81
N ALA A 101 -18.71 -7.42 -7.99
CA ALA A 101 -18.17 -7.26 -6.66
C ALA A 101 -16.75 -7.85 -6.58
N TYR A 102 -15.88 -7.18 -5.84
CA TYR A 102 -14.47 -7.55 -5.72
C TYR A 102 -14.03 -7.52 -4.26
N PHE A 103 -12.92 -8.18 -3.96
CA PHE A 103 -12.31 -8.20 -2.64
C PHE A 103 -10.80 -7.98 -2.69
N LEU A 104 -10.26 -7.55 -1.55
CA LEU A 104 -8.85 -7.60 -1.19
C LEU A 104 -8.74 -8.27 0.18
N ALA A 105 -7.84 -9.24 0.31
CA ALA A 105 -7.50 -9.91 1.55
C ALA A 105 -6.04 -9.62 1.91
N THR A 106 -5.81 -9.14 3.12
CA THR A 106 -4.47 -8.83 3.65
C THR A 106 -4.19 -9.62 4.91
N GLU A 107 -2.93 -9.62 5.34
CA GLU A 107 -2.58 -9.98 6.71
C GLU A 107 -3.37 -9.10 7.70
N PHE A 108 -3.63 -9.63 8.89
CA PHE A 108 -4.37 -8.90 9.92
C PHE A 108 -3.41 -8.09 10.80
N LEU A 109 -3.71 -6.82 10.99
CA LEU A 109 -2.98 -5.96 11.92
C LEU A 109 -3.70 -5.95 13.27
N ASP A 110 -3.08 -6.56 14.29
CA ASP A 110 -3.59 -6.55 15.65
C ASP A 110 -3.12 -5.29 16.39
N LEU A 111 -4.09 -4.44 16.73
CA LEU A 111 -3.91 -3.17 17.42
C LEU A 111 -4.07 -3.28 18.95
N SER A 112 -4.33 -4.48 19.49
CA SER A 112 -4.61 -4.70 20.92
C SER A 112 -3.39 -4.61 21.85
N GLY A 113 -2.19 -4.37 21.30
CA GLY A 113 -0.96 -4.21 22.07
C GLY A 113 -0.98 -2.98 22.97
N ALA A 114 -0.71 -3.16 24.27
CA ALA A 114 -0.66 -2.08 25.24
C ALA A 114 0.40 -1.03 24.84
N MET A 115 -0.10 0.18 24.61
CA MET A 115 0.64 1.41 24.35
C MET A 115 1.61 1.73 25.50
N GLY A 116 2.88 1.39 25.35
CA GLY A 116 3.91 2.29 25.83
C GLY A 116 3.84 3.54 24.97
N ARG A 117 3.69 4.73 25.55
CA ARG A 117 4.16 5.96 24.89
C ARG A 117 5.69 5.85 24.84
N ASP A 118 6.19 4.96 23.99
CA ASP A 118 7.61 4.66 24.00
C ASP A 118 8.35 5.87 23.42
N SER A 119 9.35 6.26 24.17
CA SER A 119 10.01 7.54 24.12
C SER A 119 10.68 7.73 22.76
N GLY A 120 10.15 8.69 21.98
CA GLY A 120 10.76 9.57 20.95
C GLY A 120 12.11 9.25 20.29
N ASP A 121 12.57 8.02 20.27
CA ASP A 121 13.85 7.63 19.69
C ASP A 121 13.62 7.24 18.23
N GLU A 122 13.88 8.20 17.36
CA GLU A 122 13.78 8.03 15.91
C GLU A 122 14.80 7.04 15.35
N THR A 123 15.78 6.61 16.17
CA THR A 123 16.76 5.58 15.79
C THR A 123 16.30 4.16 16.11
N ASP A 124 15.20 4.01 16.87
CA ASP A 124 14.62 2.70 17.14
C ASP A 124 14.15 2.05 15.82
N PRO A 125 14.66 0.86 15.45
CA PRO A 125 14.21 0.12 14.26
C PRO A 125 12.71 -0.19 14.23
N SER A 126 12.03 -0.13 15.38
CA SER A 126 10.58 -0.29 15.49
C SER A 126 9.79 1.00 15.18
N SER A 127 10.45 2.16 15.22
CA SER A 127 9.80 3.47 15.04
C SER A 127 9.33 3.68 13.61
N LEU A 128 8.24 4.46 13.46
CA LEU A 128 7.76 4.86 12.13
C LEU A 128 8.82 5.63 11.34
N ALA A 129 9.53 6.55 12.01
CA ALA A 129 10.54 7.40 11.38
C ALA A 129 11.69 6.57 10.78
N TYR A 130 12.27 5.66 11.56
CA TYR A 130 13.34 4.78 11.09
C TYR A 130 12.89 3.96 9.87
N ARG A 131 11.72 3.34 9.95
CA ARG A 131 11.26 2.42 8.91
C ARG A 131 10.79 3.15 7.65
N LEU A 132 10.23 4.34 7.79
CA LEU A 132 9.92 5.23 6.68
C LEU A 132 11.21 5.73 6.00
N GLY A 133 12.22 6.09 6.78
CA GLY A 133 13.56 6.42 6.28
C GLY A 133 14.19 5.26 5.50
N LYS A 134 14.01 4.01 5.99
CA LYS A 134 14.44 2.81 5.26
C LYS A 134 13.67 2.63 3.94
N LEU A 135 12.35 2.84 3.94
CA LEU A 135 11.53 2.77 2.73
C LEU A 135 12.01 3.79 1.69
N HIS A 136 12.18 5.05 2.10
CA HIS A 136 12.59 6.15 1.22
C HIS A 136 14.08 6.15 0.85
N SER A 137 14.89 5.29 1.45
CA SER A 137 16.30 5.07 1.07
C SER A 137 16.52 3.77 0.30
N THR A 138 15.49 2.97 0.08
CA THR A 138 15.56 1.72 -0.70
C THR A 138 15.22 2.01 -2.17
N PRO A 139 16.19 1.93 -3.11
CA PRO A 139 15.93 2.17 -4.52
C PRO A 139 14.94 1.16 -5.10
N THR A 140 14.10 1.63 -6.02
CA THR A 140 13.26 0.72 -6.83
C THR A 140 14.13 -0.22 -7.68
N PRO A 141 13.62 -1.40 -8.08
CA PRO A 141 14.29 -2.22 -9.09
C PRO A 141 14.48 -1.43 -10.39
N ALA A 142 15.61 -1.65 -11.06
CA ALA A 142 15.81 -1.12 -12.40
C ALA A 142 14.84 -1.81 -13.38
N ASP A 143 14.37 -1.05 -14.37
CA ASP A 143 13.63 -1.57 -15.50
C ASP A 143 14.49 -2.62 -16.24
N PRO A 144 14.00 -3.86 -16.46
CA PRO A 144 14.81 -4.92 -17.05
C PRO A 144 15.29 -4.63 -18.47
N GLU A 145 14.55 -3.83 -19.23
CA GLU A 145 14.86 -3.53 -20.64
C GLU A 145 15.87 -2.39 -20.77
N SER A 146 15.62 -1.28 -20.08
CA SER A 146 16.47 -0.08 -20.16
C SER A 146 17.59 -0.04 -19.12
N GLY A 147 17.52 -0.86 -18.06
CA GLY A 147 18.43 -0.81 -16.92
C GLY A 147 18.29 0.43 -16.04
N ARG A 148 17.32 1.31 -16.34
CA ARG A 148 17.10 2.58 -15.63
C ARG A 148 16.00 2.44 -14.58
N ARG A 149 16.10 3.19 -13.49
CA ARG A 149 15.00 3.36 -12.54
C ARG A 149 14.14 4.52 -13.01
N ARG A 150 12.82 4.34 -12.99
CA ARG A 150 11.85 5.27 -13.59
C ARG A 150 10.81 5.67 -12.56
N TYR A 151 10.27 6.88 -12.65
CA TYR A 151 9.18 7.35 -11.80
C TYR A 151 7.85 6.87 -12.35
N GLY A 152 7.08 6.17 -11.55
CA GLY A 152 5.83 5.56 -11.97
C GLY A 152 5.50 4.35 -11.11
N PHE A 153 4.51 3.59 -11.54
CA PHE A 153 4.11 2.36 -10.89
C PHE A 153 3.54 1.39 -11.93
N PRO A 154 3.74 0.06 -11.79
CA PRO A 154 3.33 -0.90 -12.82
C PRO A 154 1.82 -0.92 -13.10
N VAL A 155 1.02 -0.49 -12.12
CA VAL A 155 -0.44 -0.45 -12.20
C VAL A 155 -0.97 0.91 -11.72
N PRO A 156 -2.17 1.31 -12.16
CA PRO A 156 -2.87 2.45 -11.57
C PRO A 156 -3.08 2.26 -10.07
N THR A 157 -2.88 3.32 -9.30
CA THR A 157 -3.18 3.37 -7.86
C THR A 157 -4.27 4.39 -7.58
N PHE A 158 -4.70 4.50 -6.32
CA PHE A 158 -5.77 5.41 -5.92
C PHE A 158 -5.38 6.16 -4.65
N CYS A 159 -5.69 7.45 -4.64
CA CYS A 159 -5.62 8.30 -3.45
C CYS A 159 -7.06 8.72 -3.11
N GLY A 160 -7.68 8.04 -2.15
CA GLY A 160 -9.13 8.07 -1.99
C GLY A 160 -9.83 7.53 -3.26
N ASP A 161 -10.79 8.27 -3.80
CA ASP A 161 -11.50 7.92 -5.05
C ASP A 161 -10.74 8.34 -6.33
N THR A 162 -9.60 9.01 -6.18
CA THR A 162 -8.89 9.64 -7.29
C THR A 162 -7.87 8.68 -7.87
N ARG A 163 -8.16 8.17 -9.07
CA ARG A 163 -7.28 7.29 -9.86
C ARG A 163 -6.00 8.01 -10.28
N GLN A 164 -4.87 7.38 -10.01
CA GLN A 164 -3.52 7.80 -10.42
C GLN A 164 -2.97 6.79 -11.43
N ALA A 165 -2.78 7.21 -12.68
CA ALA A 165 -2.37 6.29 -13.74
C ALA A 165 -0.93 5.77 -13.58
N ASN A 166 -0.04 6.59 -13.02
CA ASN A 166 1.36 6.28 -12.71
C ASN A 166 2.16 5.78 -13.92
N LYS A 167 1.95 6.38 -15.10
CA LYS A 167 2.80 6.10 -16.26
C LYS A 167 4.27 6.35 -15.91
N PHE A 168 5.16 5.56 -16.50
CA PHE A 168 6.59 5.69 -16.25
C PHE A 168 7.21 6.86 -17.01
N TYR A 169 8.00 7.66 -16.30
CA TYR A 169 8.83 8.74 -16.84
C TYR A 169 10.26 8.61 -16.33
N ASP A 170 11.18 9.17 -17.09
CA ASP A 170 12.59 9.19 -16.73
C ASP A 170 12.96 10.40 -15.86
N SER A 171 12.23 11.52 -16.00
CA SER A 171 12.42 12.73 -15.20
C SER A 171 11.35 12.87 -14.13
N TRP A 172 11.78 13.26 -12.92
CA TRP A 172 10.88 13.55 -11.81
C TRP A 172 9.96 14.73 -12.11
N ALA A 173 10.49 15.79 -12.71
CA ALA A 173 9.71 16.98 -13.08
C ALA A 173 8.57 16.63 -14.02
N GLU A 174 8.84 15.84 -15.06
CA GLU A 174 7.82 15.40 -16.01
C GLU A 174 6.77 14.53 -15.35
N PHE A 175 7.18 13.56 -14.54
CA PHE A 175 6.25 12.72 -13.78
C PHE A 175 5.34 13.56 -12.88
N TYR A 176 5.91 14.47 -12.09
CA TYR A 176 5.15 15.27 -11.14
C TYR A 176 4.17 16.22 -11.84
N ALA A 177 4.62 16.91 -12.90
CA ALA A 177 3.76 17.78 -13.69
C ALA A 177 2.57 17.01 -14.31
N ASN A 178 2.84 15.88 -14.97
CA ASN A 178 1.83 15.16 -15.75
C ASN A 178 0.95 14.24 -14.89
N GLU A 179 1.55 13.44 -14.02
CA GLU A 179 0.88 12.37 -13.28
C GLU A 179 0.38 12.81 -11.89
N ARG A 180 0.77 14.00 -11.38
CA ARG A 180 0.25 14.57 -10.13
C ARG A 180 -0.56 15.85 -10.33
N LEU A 181 -0.04 16.85 -11.03
CA LEU A 181 -0.74 18.14 -11.16
C LEU A 181 -1.81 18.11 -12.26
N LEU A 182 -1.41 17.84 -13.50
CA LEU A 182 -2.31 17.90 -14.66
C LEU A 182 -3.36 16.78 -14.64
N SER A 183 -3.01 15.60 -14.11
CA SER A 183 -3.93 14.47 -13.93
C SER A 183 -5.08 14.79 -12.96
N ILE A 184 -4.77 15.46 -11.83
CA ILE A 184 -5.76 15.89 -10.84
C ILE A 184 -6.64 17.00 -11.42
N LEU A 185 -6.06 17.99 -12.10
CA LEU A 185 -6.82 19.01 -12.81
C LEU A 185 -7.80 18.38 -13.80
N ALA A 186 -7.33 17.48 -14.67
CA ALA A 186 -8.18 16.80 -15.64
C ALA A 186 -9.29 15.97 -14.98
N SER A 187 -9.04 15.39 -13.81
CA SER A 187 -10.06 14.68 -13.02
C SER A 187 -11.07 15.63 -12.38
N SER A 188 -10.62 16.78 -11.88
CA SER A 188 -11.49 17.82 -11.33
C SER A 188 -12.40 18.39 -12.41
N GLU A 189 -11.85 18.75 -13.58
CA GLU A 189 -12.64 19.34 -14.67
C GLU A 189 -13.68 18.39 -15.24
N ARG A 190 -13.37 17.09 -15.30
CA ARG A 190 -14.35 16.07 -15.71
C ARG A 190 -15.53 15.97 -14.74
N ARG A 191 -15.30 16.18 -13.44
CA ARG A 191 -16.34 16.10 -12.40
C ARG A 191 -17.12 17.40 -12.23
N ASN A 192 -16.46 18.54 -12.35
CA ASN A 192 -16.98 19.83 -11.90
C ASN A 192 -17.11 20.88 -13.02
N GLY A 193 -16.66 20.57 -14.24
CA GLY A 193 -16.52 21.55 -15.32
C GLY A 193 -15.19 22.30 -15.27
N ARG A 194 -14.90 23.03 -16.35
CA ARG A 194 -13.63 23.77 -16.49
C ARG A 194 -13.70 25.11 -15.78
N ASP A 195 -12.65 25.42 -15.02
CA ASP A 195 -12.38 26.76 -14.50
C ASP A 195 -11.11 27.31 -15.16
N ALA A 196 -11.24 28.45 -15.84
CA ALA A 196 -10.16 29.03 -16.63
C ALA A 196 -8.99 29.53 -15.76
N GLY A 197 -9.29 30.09 -14.58
CA GLY A 197 -8.27 30.61 -13.67
C GLY A 197 -7.48 29.49 -13.01
N LEU A 198 -8.16 28.45 -12.52
CA LEU A 198 -7.54 27.26 -11.96
C LEU A 198 -6.67 26.55 -12.99
N ARG A 199 -7.16 26.38 -14.22
CA ARG A 199 -6.37 25.77 -15.30
C ARG A 199 -5.10 26.56 -15.59
N ASP A 200 -5.21 27.88 -15.79
CA ASP A 200 -4.05 28.74 -16.05
C ASP A 200 -3.00 28.64 -14.93
N LEU A 201 -3.43 28.65 -13.66
CA LEU A 201 -2.54 28.49 -12.51
C LEU A 201 -1.85 27.12 -12.48
N VAL A 202 -2.59 26.04 -12.69
CA VAL A 202 -2.02 24.68 -12.68
C VAL A 202 -1.08 24.48 -13.87
N GLU A 203 -1.44 24.93 -15.07
CA GLU A 203 -0.59 24.84 -16.27
C GLU A 203 0.70 25.66 -16.11
N LYS A 204 0.63 26.88 -15.57
CA LYS A 204 1.82 27.67 -15.24
C LYS A 204 2.69 26.98 -14.20
N THR A 205 2.08 26.40 -13.17
CA THR A 205 2.82 25.65 -12.14
C THR A 205 3.53 24.44 -12.76
N ALA A 206 2.83 23.64 -13.54
CA ALA A 206 3.37 22.45 -14.19
C ALA A 206 4.44 22.77 -15.24
N ASN A 207 4.29 23.83 -16.02
CA ASN A 207 5.17 24.12 -17.16
C ASN A 207 6.32 25.08 -16.82
N ILE A 208 6.21 25.87 -15.75
CA ILE A 208 7.21 26.89 -15.39
C ILE A 208 7.84 26.61 -14.03
N VAL A 209 7.02 26.39 -12.99
CA VAL A 209 7.52 26.25 -11.62
C VAL A 209 8.17 24.88 -11.42
N VAL A 210 7.50 23.80 -11.86
CA VAL A 210 8.01 22.44 -11.70
C VAL A 210 9.39 22.25 -12.35
N PRO A 211 9.64 22.61 -13.62
CA PRO A 211 10.99 22.50 -14.19
C PRO A 211 12.04 23.34 -13.44
N ARG A 212 11.68 24.52 -12.90
CA ARG A 212 12.65 25.35 -12.17
C ARG A 212 13.03 24.78 -10.81
N LEU A 213 12.17 23.99 -10.18
CA LEU A 213 12.40 23.46 -8.83
C LEU A 213 12.77 21.98 -8.80
N LEU A 214 12.26 21.20 -9.75
CA LEU A 214 12.29 19.74 -9.72
C LEU A 214 12.99 19.12 -10.94
N ALA A 215 13.50 19.92 -11.88
CA ALA A 215 14.25 19.37 -13.01
C ALA A 215 15.52 18.69 -12.54
N ASP A 216 16.05 17.89 -13.46
CA ASP A 216 17.35 17.26 -13.34
C ASP A 216 18.41 18.34 -13.05
N ASP A 217 19.48 17.97 -12.33
CA ASP A 217 20.58 18.85 -11.91
C ASP A 217 20.25 19.90 -10.81
N HIS A 218 19.00 19.98 -10.33
CA HIS A 218 18.62 20.91 -9.25
C HIS A 218 18.55 20.25 -7.86
N LEU A 219 18.19 18.98 -7.79
CA LEU A 219 17.95 18.23 -6.55
C LEU A 219 18.77 16.95 -6.53
N GLY A 220 19.25 16.56 -5.35
CA GLY A 220 20.11 15.38 -5.18
C GLY A 220 21.60 15.64 -5.47
N TYR A 221 22.02 16.91 -5.52
CA TYR A 221 23.40 17.34 -5.71
C TYR A 221 23.85 18.26 -4.57
N ASN A 222 25.14 18.21 -4.22
CA ASN A 222 25.77 19.10 -3.24
C ASN A 222 26.12 20.47 -3.85
N THR A 223 26.71 21.37 -3.06
CA THR A 223 27.08 22.71 -3.52
C THR A 223 28.18 22.73 -4.57
N GLN A 224 28.89 21.61 -4.77
CA GLN A 224 29.88 21.41 -5.83
C GLN A 224 29.27 20.80 -7.11
N GLY A 225 27.96 20.51 -7.11
CA GLY A 225 27.27 19.86 -8.24
C GLY A 225 27.47 18.34 -8.30
N GLU A 226 27.98 17.72 -7.23
CA GLU A 226 28.19 16.28 -7.15
C GLU A 226 26.96 15.61 -6.54
N GLY A 227 26.48 14.53 -7.16
CA GLY A 227 25.27 13.84 -6.72
C GLY A 227 24.77 12.82 -7.74
N GLU A 228 23.75 12.06 -7.35
CA GLU A 228 23.12 11.02 -8.19
C GLU A 228 21.73 11.44 -8.69
N GLY A 229 21.37 12.72 -8.51
CA GLY A 229 20.02 13.22 -8.76
C GLY A 229 19.00 12.64 -7.78
N ILE A 230 17.71 12.78 -8.11
CA ILE A 230 16.64 12.18 -7.30
C ILE A 230 16.51 10.70 -7.66
N GLN A 231 16.63 9.81 -6.69
CA GLN A 231 16.44 8.37 -6.91
C GLN A 231 14.96 7.99 -6.78
N PRO A 232 14.32 7.34 -7.80
CA PRO A 232 13.00 6.74 -7.61
C PRO A 232 13.00 5.66 -6.52
N VAL A 233 12.13 5.85 -5.52
CA VAL A 233 11.90 4.93 -4.39
C VAL A 233 10.40 4.64 -4.24
N VAL A 234 10.05 3.57 -3.54
CA VAL A 234 8.66 3.32 -3.16
C VAL A 234 8.25 4.35 -2.12
N VAL A 235 7.10 4.99 -2.31
CA VAL A 235 6.49 5.92 -1.35
C VAL A 235 5.10 5.43 -1.00
N HIS A 236 4.64 5.66 0.24
CA HIS A 236 3.30 5.27 0.67
C HIS A 236 2.18 5.96 -0.15
N GLY A 237 2.40 7.21 -0.55
CA GLY A 237 1.48 7.96 -1.42
C GLY A 237 0.32 8.67 -0.72
N ASP A 238 -0.14 8.17 0.44
CA ASP A 238 -1.20 8.80 1.26
C ASP A 238 -0.90 8.73 2.77
N LEU A 239 0.29 9.21 3.19
CA LEU A 239 0.73 9.06 4.58
C LEU A 239 0.28 10.26 5.44
N TRP A 240 -0.77 10.04 6.23
CA TRP A 240 -1.29 10.99 7.23
C TRP A 240 -1.79 10.23 8.47
N SER A 241 -2.18 10.94 9.53
CA SER A 241 -2.52 10.32 10.82
C SER A 241 -3.66 9.29 10.76
N GLY A 242 -4.54 9.32 9.76
CA GLY A 242 -5.57 8.31 9.54
C GLY A 242 -5.08 6.99 8.94
N ASN A 243 -3.87 6.97 8.36
CA ASN A 243 -3.26 5.81 7.71
C ASN A 243 -2.00 5.31 8.45
N VAL A 244 -1.85 5.71 9.72
CA VAL A 244 -0.71 5.31 10.56
C VAL A 244 -1.24 4.68 11.84
N ASP A 245 -0.73 3.51 12.17
CA ASP A 245 -1.03 2.84 13.43
C ASP A 245 0.18 2.00 13.91
N ARG A 246 0.19 1.64 15.20
CA ARG A 246 1.19 0.75 15.81
C ARG A 246 0.49 -0.55 16.21
N GLY A 247 0.85 -1.63 15.54
CA GLY A 247 0.28 -2.95 15.81
C GLY A 247 1.22 -4.07 15.44
N ARG A 248 0.76 -5.29 15.69
CA ARG A 248 1.47 -6.51 15.30
C ARG A 248 0.76 -7.14 14.11
N ILE A 249 1.48 -7.35 13.01
CA ILE A 249 0.97 -8.15 11.90
C ILE A 249 0.90 -9.61 12.37
N VAL A 250 -0.30 -10.18 12.34
CA VAL A 250 -0.58 -11.56 12.73
C VAL A 250 -0.55 -12.41 11.47
N GLY A 251 0.48 -13.25 11.34
CA GLY A 251 0.72 -14.18 10.25
C GLY A 251 1.41 -15.44 10.75
N ASP A 252 1.40 -16.49 9.94
CA ASP A 252 1.70 -17.88 10.28
C ASP A 252 2.87 -18.09 11.26
N SER A 253 2.60 -18.74 12.39
CA SER A 253 3.61 -19.16 13.37
C SER A 253 4.35 -20.45 12.94
N SER A 254 4.59 -20.65 11.63
CA SER A 254 5.26 -21.84 11.11
C SER A 254 6.31 -21.51 10.02
N GLY A 255 7.56 -21.32 10.48
CA GLY A 255 8.74 -21.98 9.92
C GLY A 255 9.35 -21.53 8.58
N GLU A 256 10.37 -20.68 8.67
CA GLU A 256 11.69 -21.02 8.12
C GLU A 256 12.73 -20.83 9.23
N GLY A 257 13.37 -21.93 9.64
CA GLY A 257 14.48 -21.94 10.57
C GLY A 257 15.76 -22.31 9.85
N GLY A 258 16.85 -21.59 10.17
CA GLY A 258 18.21 -22.07 9.91
C GLY A 258 19.26 -20.99 9.68
N GLY A 259 19.70 -20.29 10.73
CA GLY A 259 20.94 -19.50 10.64
C GLY A 259 21.21 -18.52 11.76
N GLY A 260 21.66 -19.00 12.93
CA GLY A 260 22.53 -18.25 13.86
C GLY A 260 21.83 -17.25 14.80
N GLY A 261 21.70 -17.63 16.07
CA GLY A 261 21.00 -16.84 17.07
C GLY A 261 21.72 -15.58 17.53
N VAL A 262 20.92 -14.56 17.82
CA VAL A 262 21.00 -13.78 19.06
C VAL A 262 19.55 -13.52 19.47
N GLY A 263 19.18 -13.95 20.67
CA GLY A 263 17.85 -13.74 21.23
C GLY A 263 17.60 -12.25 21.46
N GLY A 264 17.09 -11.56 20.45
CA GLY A 264 16.53 -10.22 20.57
C GLY A 264 15.08 -10.34 21.00
N ARG A 265 14.79 -10.08 22.28
CA ARG A 265 13.43 -9.73 22.71
C ARG A 265 13.03 -8.47 21.94
N SER A 266 12.24 -8.61 20.87
CA SER A 266 11.51 -7.47 20.31
C SER A 266 10.44 -7.09 21.32
N ARG A 267 10.77 -6.13 22.20
CA ARG A 267 9.75 -5.34 22.89
C ARG A 267 9.26 -4.32 21.85
N LEU A 268 7.99 -4.48 21.49
CA LEU A 268 7.23 -3.55 20.67
C LEU A 268 6.82 -2.33 21.48
#